data_AF-A0A7C2LC57-F1
#
_entry.id   AF-A0A7C2LC57-F1
#
_cell.length_a   1.000
_cell.length_b   1.000
_cell.length_c   1.000
_cell.angle_alpha   90.00
_cell.angle_beta   90.00
_cell.angle_gamma   90.00
#
_symmetry.space_group_name_H-M   'P 1'
#
loop_
_entity.id
_entity.type
_entity.pdbx_description
1 polymer ?
#
loop_
_entity_poly.entity_id
_entity_poly.type
_entity_poly.pdbx_seq_one_letter_code
_entity_poly.pdbx_strand_id
1 'polypeptide(L)'
;MVEQGASLAYAKLVEIGFRWELAKAHALAVLDRVVASEKVRVALGGVEVFVPRPSKSLKLLSFDTLRVPLTEDGEVALVFVAMFDGEEERSSKLLKEFHLVDRASAAVVESVAGYVNEGFSVVVYDFERVSSDLGAGGLAGLRALLSGLRSEGKLLDAAELAAEKLGGRVGADELASYLGARARYTLDDVRREHEESLKRIRQLPYAKWLQFTQYLSAKAEEYLRERARNIYLCYLALREIGSAALPRAELPAQSGGLEFEQKAEKAAG
;
A
#
# COMPACT_ATOMS: atom_id res chain seq x y z
N MET A 1 -44.49 3.30 5.02
CA MET A 1 -44.91 2.30 6.04
C MET A 1 -43.78 1.83 6.96
N VAL A 2 -42.49 2.02 6.63
CA VAL A 2 -41.36 1.60 7.50
C VAL A 2 -41.10 2.59 8.66
N GLU A 3 -41.35 3.89 8.46
CA GLU A 3 -41.14 4.92 9.50
C GLU A 3 -42.09 4.80 10.72
N GLN A 4 -43.33 4.34 10.50
CA GLN A 4 -44.30 4.24 11.60
C GLN A 4 -43.99 3.07 12.56
N GLY A 5 -43.37 2.00 12.08
CA GLY A 5 -42.95 0.87 12.91
C GLY A 5 -41.75 1.19 13.81
N ALA A 6 -40.78 1.95 13.29
CA ALA A 6 -39.59 2.36 14.04
C ALA A 6 -39.92 3.37 15.15
N SER A 7 -40.82 4.32 14.88
CA SER A 7 -41.29 5.31 15.87
C SER A 7 -42.07 4.67 17.02
N LEU A 8 -42.92 3.67 16.73
CA LEU A 8 -43.69 2.97 17.75
C LEU A 8 -42.82 2.05 18.64
N ALA A 9 -41.80 1.42 18.05
CA ALA A 9 -40.81 0.63 18.80
C ALA A 9 -39.95 1.52 19.70
N TYR A 10 -39.55 2.70 19.20
CA TYR A 10 -38.80 3.70 19.96
C TYR A 10 -39.60 4.23 21.16
N ALA A 11 -40.87 4.61 20.96
CA ALA A 11 -41.73 5.10 22.03
C ALA A 11 -41.92 4.06 23.15
N LYS A 12 -42.16 2.79 22.80
CA LYS A 12 -42.28 1.71 23.78
C LYS A 12 -40.98 1.44 24.53
N LEU A 13 -39.81 1.51 23.89
CA LEU A 13 -38.51 1.26 24.52
C LEU A 13 -38.08 2.39 25.47
N VAL A 14 -38.46 3.63 25.18
CA VAL A 14 -38.23 4.77 26.07
C VAL A 14 -39.14 4.70 27.31
N GLU A 15 -40.39 4.25 27.17
CA GLU A 15 -41.33 4.05 28.29
C GLU A 15 -40.84 3.02 29.33
N ILE A 16 -40.09 1.99 28.91
CA ILE A 16 -39.47 0.99 29.82
C ILE A 16 -38.10 1.42 30.40
N GLY A 17 -37.71 2.70 30.21
CA GLY A 17 -36.45 3.24 30.76
C GLY A 17 -35.19 2.75 30.03
N PHE A 18 -35.33 2.22 28.81
CA PHE A 18 -34.22 1.68 28.04
C PHE A 18 -33.42 2.80 27.38
N ARG A 19 -32.13 2.93 27.73
CA ARG A 19 -31.25 3.99 27.20
C ARG A 19 -30.84 3.66 25.75
N TRP A 20 -31.60 4.18 24.80
CA TRP A 20 -31.42 3.96 23.35
C TRP A 20 -30.00 4.27 22.85
N GLU A 21 -29.36 5.34 23.35
CA GLU A 21 -27.97 5.67 23.00
C GLU A 21 -26.98 4.60 23.46
N LEU A 22 -27.24 3.95 24.60
CA LEU A 22 -26.44 2.83 25.10
C LEU A 22 -26.64 1.59 24.23
N ALA A 23 -27.87 1.32 23.79
CA ALA A 23 -28.20 0.22 22.90
C ALA A 23 -27.58 0.39 21.49
N LYS A 24 -27.54 1.63 20.97
CA LYS A 24 -26.88 1.97 19.71
C LYS A 24 -25.36 1.84 19.81
N ALA A 25 -24.77 2.32 20.90
CA ALA A 25 -23.34 2.14 21.19
C ALA A 25 -22.96 0.65 21.34
N HIS A 26 -23.81 -0.15 22.00
CA HIS A 26 -23.62 -1.59 22.10
C HIS A 26 -23.84 -2.32 20.77
N ALA A 27 -24.82 -1.92 19.96
CA ALA A 27 -25.04 -2.50 18.64
C ALA A 27 -23.87 -2.22 17.69
N LEU A 28 -23.32 -1.00 17.71
CA LEU A 28 -22.09 -0.64 16.99
C LEU A 28 -20.89 -1.44 17.51
N ALA A 29 -20.68 -1.51 18.82
CA ALA A 29 -19.58 -2.30 19.40
C ALA A 29 -19.73 -3.82 19.13
N VAL A 30 -20.96 -4.32 19.00
CA VAL A 30 -21.26 -5.71 18.62
C VAL A 30 -21.03 -5.91 17.12
N LEU A 31 -21.41 -4.97 16.26
CA LEU A 31 -21.09 -4.99 14.83
C LEU A 31 -19.57 -4.92 14.60
N ASP A 32 -18.86 -4.03 15.30
CA ASP A 32 -17.40 -3.94 15.29
C ASP A 32 -16.78 -5.27 15.78
N ARG A 33 -17.37 -5.91 16.78
CA ARG A 33 -16.96 -7.26 17.23
C ARG A 33 -17.26 -8.35 16.21
N VAL A 34 -18.40 -8.30 15.53
CA VAL A 34 -18.80 -9.32 14.53
C VAL A 34 -17.94 -9.18 13.28
N VAL A 35 -17.65 -7.97 12.82
CA VAL A 35 -16.72 -7.73 11.70
C VAL A 35 -15.27 -8.04 12.10
N ALA A 36 -14.86 -7.78 13.35
CA ALA A 36 -13.58 -8.25 13.89
C ALA A 36 -13.51 -9.77 14.15
N SER A 37 -14.62 -10.50 14.09
CA SER A 37 -14.70 -11.93 14.45
C SER A 37 -14.51 -12.89 13.27
N GLU A 38 -14.54 -12.42 12.02
CA GLU A 38 -14.10 -13.23 10.89
C GLU A 38 -12.58 -13.16 10.79
N LYS A 39 -11.89 -14.02 11.54
CA LYS A 39 -10.44 -14.17 11.42
C LYS A 39 -10.11 -15.13 10.27
N VAL A 40 -9.17 -14.73 9.42
CA VAL A 40 -8.60 -15.57 8.37
C VAL A 40 -7.29 -16.14 8.88
N ARG A 41 -7.07 -17.44 8.65
CA ARG A 41 -5.80 -18.10 8.95
C ARG A 41 -4.81 -17.81 7.83
N VAL A 42 -3.67 -17.22 8.17
CA VAL A 42 -2.57 -16.97 7.26
C VAL A 42 -1.32 -17.62 7.84
N ALA A 43 -0.53 -18.30 7.03
CA ALA A 43 0.78 -18.77 7.47
C ALA A 43 1.79 -17.67 7.17
N LEU A 44 2.58 -17.21 8.14
CA LEU A 44 3.77 -16.38 7.90
C LEU A 44 5.00 -17.22 8.22
N GLY A 45 5.76 -17.62 7.21
CA GLY A 45 6.99 -18.39 7.41
C GLY A 45 6.77 -19.68 8.22
N GLY A 46 5.68 -20.39 7.94
CA GLY A 46 5.31 -21.63 8.65
C GLY A 46 4.53 -21.44 9.96
N VAL A 47 4.44 -20.21 10.50
CA VAL A 47 3.66 -19.92 11.71
C VAL A 47 2.24 -19.54 11.34
N GLU A 48 1.24 -20.23 11.89
CA GLU A 48 -0.17 -19.91 11.68
C GLU A 48 -0.56 -18.68 12.52
N VAL A 49 -1.03 -17.64 11.84
CA VAL A 49 -1.48 -16.37 12.41
C VAL A 49 -2.94 -16.15 12.02
N PHE A 50 -3.76 -15.73 12.98
CA PHE A 50 -5.16 -15.39 12.74
C PHE A 50 -5.29 -13.88 12.59
N VAL A 51 -5.46 -13.40 11.36
CA VAL A 51 -5.63 -11.98 11.04
C VAL A 51 -7.11 -11.65 10.87
N PRO A 52 -7.56 -10.44 11.21
CA PRO A 52 -8.91 -10.03 10.86
C PRO A 52 -9.09 -10.05 9.34
N ARG A 53 -10.28 -10.41 8.87
CA ARG A 53 -10.62 -10.31 7.45
C ARG A 53 -10.44 -8.85 6.99
N PRO A 54 -9.81 -8.63 5.83
CA PRO A 54 -9.76 -7.30 5.23
C PRO A 54 -11.16 -6.70 5.07
N SER A 55 -11.32 -5.46 5.51
CA SER A 55 -12.58 -4.70 5.41
C SER A 55 -12.35 -3.20 5.57
N LYS A 56 -13.29 -2.38 5.07
CA LYS A 56 -13.26 -0.92 5.26
C LYS A 56 -13.47 -0.50 6.72
N SER A 57 -14.09 -1.35 7.54
CA SER A 57 -14.33 -1.08 8.96
C SER A 57 -13.04 -1.03 9.79
N LEU A 58 -11.97 -1.66 9.31
CA LEU A 58 -10.65 -1.59 9.95
C LEU A 58 -10.01 -0.21 9.83
N LYS A 59 -10.55 0.68 8.99
CA LYS A 59 -10.06 2.05 8.78
C LYS A 59 -8.56 2.06 8.46
N LEU A 60 -8.15 1.15 7.58
CA LEU A 60 -6.79 1.05 7.06
C LEU A 60 -6.82 1.22 5.55
N LEU A 61 -5.95 2.09 5.03
CA LEU A 61 -5.72 2.27 3.61
C LEU A 61 -4.27 1.92 3.32
N SER A 62 -4.03 0.78 2.69
CA SER A 62 -2.70 0.49 2.16
C SER A 62 -2.43 1.34 0.93
N PHE A 63 -1.21 1.83 0.80
CA PHE A 63 -0.78 2.75 -0.24
C PHE A 63 0.64 2.38 -0.71
N ASP A 64 0.83 2.28 -2.02
CA ASP A 64 2.15 2.10 -2.61
C ASP A 64 2.31 2.86 -3.93
N THR A 65 3.56 3.11 -4.30
CA THR A 65 3.96 3.81 -5.52
C THR A 65 5.01 3.02 -6.28
N LEU A 66 5.01 3.22 -7.59
CA LEU A 66 6.07 2.75 -8.46
C LEU A 66 6.36 3.80 -9.52
N ARG A 67 7.61 4.26 -9.59
CA ARG A 67 8.08 5.15 -10.65
C ARG A 67 8.88 4.38 -11.68
N VAL A 68 8.55 4.58 -12.96
CA VAL A 68 9.21 3.95 -14.10
C VAL A 68 9.70 5.03 -15.09
N PRO A 69 10.99 5.42 -15.03
CA PRO A 69 11.57 6.43 -15.91
C PRO A 69 11.54 6.01 -17.39
N LEU A 70 11.09 6.87 -18.30
CA LEU A 70 11.17 6.64 -19.75
C LEU A 70 12.38 7.31 -20.40
N THR A 71 13.16 8.05 -19.60
CA THR A 71 14.37 8.78 -19.97
C THR A 71 15.47 8.48 -18.96
N GLU A 72 16.73 8.60 -19.36
CA GLU A 72 17.89 8.29 -18.50
C GLU A 72 18.03 9.29 -17.34
N ASP A 73 17.72 10.57 -17.58
CA ASP A 73 17.64 11.62 -16.57
C ASP A 73 16.34 11.54 -15.73
N GLY A 74 15.32 10.83 -16.22
CA GLY A 74 14.06 10.62 -15.52
C GLY A 74 13.14 11.85 -15.51
N GLU A 75 13.36 12.78 -16.45
CA GLU A 75 12.47 13.91 -16.70
C GLU A 75 11.10 13.43 -17.19
N VAL A 76 11.08 12.40 -18.04
CA VAL A 76 9.86 11.69 -18.42
C VAL A 76 9.76 10.38 -17.64
N ALA A 77 8.65 10.15 -16.95
CA ALA A 77 8.41 8.92 -16.20
C ALA A 77 6.91 8.57 -16.14
N LEU A 78 6.62 7.27 -16.15
CA LEU A 78 5.33 6.77 -15.70
C LEU A 78 5.36 6.66 -14.18
N VAL A 79 4.32 7.16 -13.53
CA VAL A 79 4.16 7.09 -12.07
C VAL A 79 2.87 6.36 -11.78
N PHE A 80 2.98 5.24 -11.08
CA PHE A 80 1.86 4.43 -10.67
C PHE A 80 1.64 4.62 -9.17
N VAL A 81 0.38 4.76 -8.79
CA VAL A 81 -0.05 4.80 -7.40
C VAL A 81 -1.15 3.76 -7.24
N ALA A 82 -1.06 2.91 -6.22
CA ALA A 82 -2.12 1.98 -5.88
C ALA A 82 -2.53 2.08 -4.42
N MET A 83 -3.80 1.79 -4.18
CA MET A 83 -4.44 1.86 -2.89
C MET A 83 -5.34 0.64 -2.70
N PHE A 84 -5.43 0.15 -1.46
CA PHE A 84 -6.39 -0.88 -1.10
C PHE A 84 -6.96 -0.59 0.30
N ASP A 85 -8.29 -0.49 0.40
CA ASP A 85 -9.04 -0.07 1.59
C ASP A 85 -9.57 -1.22 2.44
N GLY A 86 -9.13 -2.45 2.12
CA GLY A 86 -9.63 -3.69 2.73
C GLY A 86 -10.61 -4.45 1.84
N GLU A 87 -11.22 -3.78 0.85
CA GLU A 87 -12.22 -4.41 -0.03
C GLU A 87 -11.94 -4.13 -1.51
N GLU A 88 -11.60 -2.90 -1.87
CA GLU A 88 -11.39 -2.46 -3.25
C GLU A 88 -9.93 -2.07 -3.50
N GLU A 89 -9.39 -2.57 -4.62
CA GLU A 89 -8.11 -2.12 -5.17
C GLU A 89 -8.36 -0.97 -6.15
N ARG A 90 -7.57 0.10 -6.02
CA ARG A 90 -7.58 1.23 -6.97
C ARG A 90 -6.16 1.49 -7.40
N SER A 91 -5.96 1.76 -8.69
CA SER A 91 -4.67 2.22 -9.21
C SER A 91 -4.84 3.33 -10.22
N SER A 92 -3.91 4.28 -10.17
CA SER A 92 -3.81 5.38 -11.12
C SER A 92 -2.44 5.38 -11.77
N LYS A 93 -2.44 5.51 -13.10
CA LYS A 93 -1.24 5.80 -13.87
C LYS A 93 -1.21 7.28 -14.20
N LEU A 94 -0.08 7.90 -13.93
CA LEU A 94 0.19 9.30 -14.20
C LEU A 94 1.43 9.39 -15.09
N LEU A 95 1.46 10.41 -15.94
CA LEU A 95 2.63 10.77 -16.70
C LEU A 95 3.28 11.99 -16.07
N LYS A 96 4.57 11.88 -15.76
CA LYS A 96 5.45 13.01 -15.47
C LYS A 96 6.19 13.37 -16.76
N GLU A 97 6.13 14.64 -17.13
CA GLU A 97 6.90 15.25 -18.20
C GLU A 97 7.61 16.49 -17.65
N PHE A 98 8.93 16.40 -17.51
CA PHE A 98 9.75 17.45 -16.94
C PHE A 98 9.29 17.84 -15.53
N HIS A 99 8.84 19.08 -15.35
CA HIS A 99 8.28 19.59 -14.09
C HIS A 99 6.75 19.51 -14.03
N LEU A 100 6.10 18.96 -15.05
CA LEU A 100 4.65 18.81 -15.12
C LEU A 100 4.25 17.37 -14.83
N VAL A 101 3.14 17.23 -14.12
CA VAL A 101 2.49 15.95 -13.88
C VAL A 101 1.04 16.06 -14.35
N ASP A 102 0.48 14.94 -14.78
CA ASP A 102 -0.92 14.84 -15.19
C ASP A 102 -1.88 15.50 -14.17
N ARG A 103 -2.88 16.23 -14.65
CA ARG A 103 -3.96 16.81 -13.82
C ARG A 103 -4.70 15.74 -13.03
N ALA A 104 -4.70 14.50 -13.51
CA ALA A 104 -5.23 13.35 -12.77
C ALA A 104 -4.54 13.12 -11.40
N SER A 105 -3.35 13.71 -11.16
CA SER A 105 -2.70 13.68 -9.84
C SER A 105 -3.53 14.32 -8.73
N ALA A 106 -4.33 15.35 -9.03
CA ALA A 106 -5.20 16.00 -8.05
C ALA A 106 -6.24 15.02 -7.50
N ALA A 107 -6.84 14.19 -8.36
CA ALA A 107 -7.81 13.18 -7.96
C ALA A 107 -7.20 12.11 -7.04
N VAL A 108 -5.91 11.79 -7.20
CA VAL A 108 -5.21 10.86 -6.30
C VAL A 108 -5.04 11.47 -4.91
N VAL A 109 -4.64 12.75 -4.84
CA VAL A 109 -4.52 13.49 -3.57
C VAL A 109 -5.88 13.57 -2.86
N GLU A 110 -6.92 13.96 -3.60
CA GLU A 110 -8.29 14.05 -3.09
C GLU A 110 -8.80 12.69 -2.59
N SER A 111 -8.51 11.60 -3.31
CA SER A 111 -8.90 10.26 -2.89
C SER A 111 -8.27 9.88 -1.55
N VAL A 112 -6.95 10.10 -1.37
CA VAL A 112 -6.27 9.79 -0.11
C VAL A 112 -6.79 10.69 1.02
N ALA A 113 -6.96 11.99 0.76
CA ALA A 113 -7.52 12.92 1.73
C ALA A 113 -8.95 12.53 2.15
N GLY A 114 -9.76 12.02 1.22
CA GLY A 114 -11.10 11.49 1.49
C GLY A 114 -11.07 10.36 2.53
N TYR A 115 -10.24 9.34 2.30
CA TYR A 115 -10.06 8.25 3.27
C TYR A 115 -9.57 8.76 4.64
N VAL A 116 -8.60 9.68 4.66
CA VAL A 116 -8.12 10.29 5.91
C VAL A 116 -9.24 11.00 6.67
N ASN A 117 -10.08 11.77 5.96
CA ASN A 117 -11.22 12.46 6.55
C ASN A 117 -12.29 11.49 7.09
N GLU A 118 -12.40 10.30 6.49
CA GLU A 118 -13.24 9.21 6.98
C GLU A 118 -12.61 8.42 8.15
N GLY A 119 -11.43 8.84 8.63
CA GLY A 119 -10.75 8.28 9.79
C GLY A 119 -9.81 7.12 9.47
N PHE A 120 -9.44 6.90 8.20
CA PHE A 120 -8.48 5.86 7.84
C PHE A 120 -7.06 6.25 8.23
N SER A 121 -6.29 5.28 8.74
CA SER A 121 -4.83 5.35 8.80
C SER A 121 -4.22 4.81 7.50
N VAL A 122 -3.12 5.39 7.06
CA VAL A 122 -2.43 4.98 5.83
C VAL A 122 -1.32 4.00 6.16
N VAL A 123 -1.27 2.87 5.48
CA VAL A 123 -0.21 1.86 5.62
C VAL A 123 0.66 1.88 4.38
N VAL A 124 1.96 2.06 4.55
CA VAL A 124 2.94 1.96 3.46
C VAL A 124 3.97 0.89 3.79
N TYR A 125 4.79 0.53 2.81
CA TYR A 125 5.98 -0.30 3.03
C TYR A 125 7.22 0.48 2.65
N ASP A 126 8.03 0.86 3.63
CA ASP A 126 9.17 1.76 3.47
C ASP A 126 8.72 3.15 2.98
N PHE A 127 8.37 4.01 3.95
CA PHE A 127 7.96 5.39 3.72
C PHE A 127 9.03 6.19 2.99
N GLU A 128 10.32 5.96 3.25
CA GLU A 128 11.39 6.73 2.61
C GLU A 128 11.43 6.45 1.10
N ARG A 129 11.30 5.17 0.71
CA ARG A 129 11.14 4.80 -0.70
C ARG A 129 9.89 5.46 -1.31
N VAL A 130 8.72 5.33 -0.66
CA VAL A 130 7.46 5.92 -1.19
C VAL A 130 7.58 7.44 -1.32
N SER A 131 8.16 8.12 -0.32
CA SER A 131 8.39 9.57 -0.32
C SER A 131 9.34 9.99 -1.44
N SER A 132 10.40 9.20 -1.68
CA SER A 132 11.34 9.40 -2.79
C SER A 132 10.66 9.24 -4.14
N ASP A 133 9.87 8.18 -4.33
CA ASP A 133 9.12 7.92 -5.57
C ASP A 133 8.11 9.02 -5.88
N LEU A 134 7.36 9.48 -4.87
CA LEU A 134 6.44 10.60 -5.01
C LEU A 134 7.16 11.91 -5.36
N GLY A 135 8.29 12.19 -4.70
CA GLY A 135 9.11 13.36 -4.98
C GLY A 135 9.65 13.36 -6.42
N ALA A 136 10.31 12.26 -6.81
CA ALA A 136 10.86 12.10 -8.16
C ALA A 136 9.77 12.01 -9.25
N GLY A 137 8.57 11.58 -8.87
CA GLY A 137 7.37 11.51 -9.71
C GLY A 137 6.61 12.82 -9.85
N GLY A 138 7.01 13.91 -9.17
CA GLY A 138 6.32 15.20 -9.25
C GLY A 138 5.06 15.31 -8.39
N LEU A 139 4.81 14.35 -7.49
CA LEU A 139 3.63 14.28 -6.63
C LEU A 139 3.88 14.93 -5.26
N ALA A 140 4.38 16.17 -5.27
CA ALA A 140 4.78 16.89 -4.06
C ALA A 140 3.63 17.07 -3.06
N GLY A 141 2.40 17.33 -3.54
CA GLY A 141 1.22 17.45 -2.69
C GLY A 141 0.89 16.16 -1.93
N LEU A 142 0.93 15.02 -2.63
CA LEU A 142 0.72 13.71 -2.01
C LEU A 142 1.83 13.36 -1.02
N ARG A 143 3.08 13.63 -1.39
CA ARG A 143 4.24 13.46 -0.49
C ARG A 143 4.08 14.27 0.79
N ALA A 144 3.66 15.53 0.69
CA ALA A 144 3.44 16.41 1.83
C ALA A 144 2.31 15.88 2.72
N LEU A 145 1.19 15.44 2.13
CA LEU A 145 0.08 14.81 2.84
C LEU A 145 0.56 13.60 3.65
N LEU A 146 1.25 12.64 3.01
CA LEU A 146 1.75 11.45 3.71
C LEU A 146 2.79 11.78 4.79
N SER A 147 3.66 12.77 4.55
CA SER A 147 4.62 13.24 5.56
C SER A 147 3.92 13.84 6.78
N GLY A 148 2.86 14.63 6.57
CA GLY A 148 2.00 15.14 7.63
C GLY A 148 1.36 14.01 8.44
N LEU A 149 0.75 13.03 7.75
CA LEU A 149 0.17 11.86 8.41
C LEU A 149 1.18 11.08 9.24
N ARG A 150 2.42 10.93 8.76
CA ARG A 150 3.51 10.30 9.53
C ARG A 150 3.82 11.08 10.79
N SER A 151 3.92 12.41 10.72
CA SER A 151 4.18 13.25 11.89
C SER A 151 3.04 13.20 12.93
N GLU A 152 1.81 12.94 12.48
CA GLU A 152 0.62 12.75 13.33
C GLU A 152 0.43 11.31 13.83
N GLY A 153 1.30 10.37 13.44
CA GLY A 153 1.15 8.95 13.78
C GLY A 153 -0.01 8.24 13.08
N LYS A 154 -0.56 8.82 12.00
CA LYS A 154 -1.63 8.25 11.16
C LYS A 154 -1.11 7.53 9.91
N LEU A 155 0.20 7.56 9.68
CA LEU A 155 0.87 6.74 8.69
C LEU A 155 1.70 5.66 9.39
N LEU A 156 1.46 4.42 8.98
CA LEU A 156 2.01 3.20 9.55
C LEU A 156 2.98 2.60 8.53
N ASP A 157 4.23 2.37 8.93
CA ASP A 157 5.23 1.76 8.06
C ASP A 157 5.37 0.27 8.37
N ALA A 158 4.91 -0.57 7.45
CA ALA A 158 4.98 -2.02 7.57
C ALA A 158 6.42 -2.55 7.52
N ALA A 159 7.37 -1.83 6.91
CA ALA A 159 8.78 -2.22 6.91
C ALA A 159 9.43 -2.00 8.28
N GLU A 160 9.09 -0.89 8.95
CA GLU A 160 9.52 -0.62 10.34
C GLU A 160 8.94 -1.68 11.29
N LEU A 161 7.63 -1.99 11.17
CA LEU A 161 6.98 -3.03 11.96
C LEU A 161 7.57 -4.42 11.68
N ALA A 162 7.86 -4.74 10.41
CA ALA A 162 8.52 -5.99 10.04
C ALA A 162 9.91 -6.09 10.70
N ALA A 163 10.72 -5.02 10.65
CA ALA A 163 12.03 -5.00 11.28
C ALA A 163 11.95 -5.21 12.80
N GLU A 164 10.97 -4.59 13.47
CA GLU A 164 10.72 -4.78 14.89
C GLU A 164 10.34 -6.22 15.23
N LYS A 165 9.42 -6.84 14.47
CA LYS A 165 8.88 -8.18 14.78
C LYS A 165 9.77 -9.33 14.32
N LEU A 166 10.47 -9.16 13.19
CA LEU A 166 11.25 -10.20 12.53
C LEU A 166 12.75 -10.10 12.84
N GLY A 167 13.20 -9.00 13.47
CA GLY A 167 14.60 -8.78 13.81
C GLY A 167 15.49 -8.38 12.62
N GLY A 168 14.90 -7.96 11.49
CA GLY A 168 15.64 -7.55 10.31
C GLY A 168 14.74 -6.95 9.22
N ARG A 169 15.34 -6.21 8.29
CA ARG A 169 14.61 -5.69 7.12
C ARG A 169 14.34 -6.83 6.14
N VAL A 170 13.08 -6.94 5.74
CA VAL A 170 12.60 -7.88 4.72
C VAL A 170 12.01 -7.03 3.58
N GLY A 171 12.01 -7.52 2.35
CA GLY A 171 11.33 -6.84 1.25
C GLY A 171 9.81 -7.06 1.28
N ALA A 172 9.01 -6.13 0.74
CA ALA A 172 7.55 -6.29 0.75
C ALA A 172 7.08 -7.55 0.01
N ASP A 173 7.66 -7.85 -1.15
CA ASP A 173 7.30 -9.05 -1.94
C ASP A 173 7.75 -10.34 -1.26
N GLU A 174 8.92 -10.31 -0.62
CA GLU A 174 9.43 -11.44 0.15
C GLU A 174 8.51 -11.72 1.35
N LEU A 175 8.14 -10.66 2.09
CA LEU A 175 7.19 -10.77 3.20
C LEU A 175 5.83 -11.30 2.74
N ALA A 176 5.33 -10.82 1.60
CA ALA A 176 4.09 -11.30 1.01
C ALA A 176 4.19 -12.77 0.59
N SER A 177 5.34 -13.21 0.10
CA SER A 177 5.58 -14.62 -0.25
C SER A 177 5.48 -15.54 0.96
N TYR A 178 5.92 -15.08 2.14
CA TYR A 178 5.76 -15.82 3.39
C TYR A 178 4.31 -15.99 3.80
N LEU A 179 3.40 -15.09 3.36
CA LEU A 179 1.94 -15.20 3.53
C LEU A 179 1.28 -16.12 2.48
N GLY A 180 2.06 -16.69 1.56
CA GLY A 180 1.56 -17.46 0.43
C GLY A 180 0.90 -16.62 -0.65
N ALA A 181 1.12 -15.29 -0.65
CA ALA A 181 0.62 -14.43 -1.71
C ALA A 181 1.26 -14.83 -3.05
N ARG A 182 0.42 -15.04 -4.07
CA ARG A 182 0.87 -15.27 -5.44
C ARG A 182 0.61 -14.01 -6.23
N ALA A 183 1.66 -13.42 -6.77
CA ALA A 183 1.56 -12.31 -7.68
C ALA A 183 1.50 -12.82 -9.13
N ARG A 184 0.68 -12.18 -9.96
CA ARG A 184 0.64 -12.46 -11.40
C ARG A 184 1.90 -11.97 -12.11
N TYR A 185 2.40 -10.81 -11.68
CA TYR A 185 3.65 -10.22 -12.15
C TYR A 185 4.50 -9.86 -10.94
N THR A 186 5.81 -10.06 -11.08
CA THR A 186 6.82 -9.64 -10.10
C THR A 186 7.41 -8.29 -10.48
N LEU A 187 8.13 -7.65 -9.55
CA LEU A 187 8.93 -6.46 -9.85
C LEU A 187 9.91 -6.73 -11.01
N ASP A 188 10.49 -7.92 -11.08
CA ASP A 188 11.43 -8.31 -12.15
C ASP A 188 10.75 -8.45 -13.52
N ASP A 189 9.46 -8.83 -13.56
CA ASP A 189 8.70 -8.83 -14.82
C ASP A 189 8.42 -7.41 -15.32
N VAL A 190 8.17 -6.48 -14.39
CA VAL A 190 8.00 -5.05 -14.70
C VAL A 190 9.33 -4.45 -15.17
N ARG A 191 10.45 -4.75 -14.49
CA ARG A 191 11.79 -4.30 -14.88
C ARG A 191 12.18 -4.80 -16.28
N ARG A 192 11.93 -6.08 -16.57
CA ARG A 192 12.17 -6.64 -17.91
C ARG A 192 11.34 -5.95 -18.99
N GLU A 193 10.05 -5.71 -18.75
CA GLU A 193 9.22 -4.98 -19.73
C GLU A 193 9.63 -3.52 -19.86
N HIS A 194 10.12 -2.91 -18.78
CA HIS A 194 10.63 -1.54 -18.78
C HIS A 194 11.85 -1.41 -19.70
N GLU A 195 12.83 -2.30 -19.57
CA GLU A 195 14.01 -2.35 -20.44
C GLU A 195 13.62 -2.55 -21.92
N GLU A 196 12.70 -3.47 -22.20
CA GLU A 196 12.19 -3.69 -23.56
C GLU A 196 11.45 -2.47 -24.11
N SER A 197 10.67 -1.78 -23.27
CA SER A 197 9.98 -0.55 -23.65
C SER A 197 10.97 0.56 -23.97
N LEU A 198 12.03 0.74 -23.17
CA LEU A 198 13.09 1.72 -23.43
C LEU A 198 13.78 1.46 -24.77
N LYS A 199 14.11 0.19 -25.09
CA LYS A 199 14.70 -0.17 -26.39
C LYS A 199 13.78 0.22 -27.55
N ARG A 200 12.46 0.01 -27.43
CA ARG A 200 11.47 0.34 -28.45
C ARG A 200 11.32 1.85 -28.65
N ILE A 201 11.22 2.63 -27.57
CA ILE A 201 10.92 4.07 -27.66
C ILE A 201 12.13 4.93 -28.04
N ARG A 202 13.37 4.45 -27.81
CA ARG A 202 14.61 5.19 -28.10
C ARG A 202 14.72 5.74 -29.52
N GLN A 203 14.14 5.04 -30.51
CA GLN A 203 14.19 5.44 -31.93
C GLN A 203 12.89 6.10 -32.41
N LEU A 204 11.91 6.27 -31.52
CA LEU A 204 10.59 6.77 -31.86
C LEU A 204 10.42 8.24 -31.43
N PRO A 205 9.65 9.04 -32.18
CA PRO A 205 9.23 10.36 -31.72
C PRO A 205 8.46 10.27 -30.40
N TYR A 206 8.67 11.27 -29.53
CA TYR A 206 8.05 11.37 -28.21
C TYR A 206 6.54 11.09 -28.20
N ALA A 207 5.81 11.66 -29.17
CA ALA A 207 4.36 11.51 -29.30
C ALA A 207 3.87 10.05 -29.43
N LYS A 208 4.76 9.12 -29.81
CA LYS A 208 4.42 7.70 -29.93
C LYS A 208 4.72 6.91 -28.65
N TRP A 209 5.50 7.43 -27.72
CA TRP A 209 6.04 6.64 -26.61
C TRP A 209 4.97 5.92 -25.80
N LEU A 210 3.88 6.60 -25.45
CA LEU A 210 2.78 6.03 -24.65
C LEU A 210 2.10 4.83 -25.32
N GLN A 211 2.08 4.78 -26.66
CA GLN A 211 1.56 3.64 -27.39
C GLN A 211 2.44 2.39 -27.20
N PHE A 212 3.75 2.58 -27.08
CA PHE A 212 4.73 1.50 -26.97
C PHE A 212 5.01 1.09 -25.51
N THR A 213 4.43 1.79 -24.53
CA THR A 213 4.51 1.46 -23.10
C THR A 213 3.23 0.87 -22.53
N GLN A 214 2.28 0.44 -23.38
CA GLN A 214 0.99 -0.11 -22.93
C GLN A 214 1.15 -1.41 -22.12
N TYR A 215 2.00 -2.33 -22.57
CA TYR A 215 2.28 -3.58 -21.84
C TYR A 215 3.00 -3.34 -20.52
N LEU A 216 3.97 -2.41 -20.51
CA LEU A 216 4.63 -1.94 -19.30
C LEU A 216 3.61 -1.37 -18.30
N SER A 217 2.70 -0.52 -18.78
CA SER A 217 1.64 0.07 -17.94
C SER A 217 0.76 -1.01 -17.33
N ALA A 218 0.28 -1.96 -18.13
CA ALA A 218 -0.59 -3.03 -17.64
C ALA A 218 0.09 -3.91 -16.59
N LYS A 219 1.37 -4.29 -16.81
CA LYS A 219 2.14 -5.08 -15.84
C LYS A 219 2.38 -4.31 -14.54
N ALA A 220 2.77 -3.04 -14.65
CA ALA A 220 3.07 -2.20 -13.50
C ALA A 220 1.82 -1.92 -12.66
N GLU A 221 0.68 -1.64 -13.29
CA GLU A 221 -0.61 -1.43 -12.60
C GLU A 221 -1.09 -2.69 -11.88
N GLU A 222 -1.04 -3.86 -12.51
CA GLU A 222 -1.43 -5.13 -11.88
C GLU A 222 -0.51 -5.47 -10.71
N TYR A 223 0.82 -5.41 -10.92
CA TYR A 223 1.80 -5.64 -9.86
C TYR A 223 1.56 -4.70 -8.66
N LEU A 224 1.36 -3.40 -8.90
CA LEU A 224 1.22 -2.44 -7.81
C LEU A 224 -0.12 -2.60 -7.07
N ARG A 225 -1.21 -2.98 -7.76
CA ARG A 225 -2.50 -3.31 -7.11
C ARG A 225 -2.37 -4.51 -6.18
N GLU A 226 -1.81 -5.61 -6.68
CA GLU A 226 -1.56 -6.80 -5.86
C GLU A 226 -0.63 -6.48 -4.69
N ARG A 227 0.40 -5.66 -4.92
CA ARG A 227 1.34 -5.24 -3.88
C ARG A 227 0.69 -4.38 -2.80
N ALA A 228 -0.17 -3.43 -3.13
CA ALA A 228 -0.92 -2.65 -2.13
C ALA A 228 -1.76 -3.56 -1.23
N ARG A 229 -2.50 -4.50 -1.82
CA ARG A 229 -3.25 -5.52 -1.08
C ARG A 229 -2.34 -6.38 -0.20
N ASN A 230 -1.19 -6.80 -0.72
CA ASN A 230 -0.23 -7.60 0.04
C ASN A 230 0.34 -6.82 1.23
N ILE A 231 0.64 -5.53 1.07
CA ILE A 231 1.09 -4.65 2.17
C ILE A 231 0.04 -4.60 3.28
N TYR A 232 -1.24 -4.48 2.92
CA TYR A 232 -2.34 -4.52 3.89
C TYR A 232 -2.34 -5.81 4.70
N LEU A 233 -2.27 -6.96 4.02
CA LEU A 233 -2.26 -8.29 4.65
C LEU A 233 -1.01 -8.50 5.51
N CYS A 234 0.15 -8.08 5.03
CA CYS A 234 1.40 -8.09 5.77
C CYS A 234 1.30 -7.28 7.07
N TYR A 235 0.77 -6.07 6.98
CA TYR A 235 0.58 -5.23 8.17
C TYR A 235 -0.36 -5.89 9.18
N LEU A 236 -1.49 -6.45 8.74
CA LEU A 236 -2.39 -7.17 9.64
C LEU A 236 -1.71 -8.39 10.28
N ALA A 237 -0.97 -9.19 9.51
CA ALA A 237 -0.24 -10.34 10.04
C ALA A 237 0.80 -9.93 11.07
N LEU A 238 1.63 -8.94 10.76
CA LEU A 238 2.66 -8.42 11.66
C LEU A 238 2.08 -7.84 12.95
N ARG A 239 0.91 -7.20 12.88
CA ARG A 239 0.25 -6.63 14.05
C ARG A 239 -0.23 -7.70 15.03
N GLU A 240 -0.65 -8.86 14.53
CA GLU A 240 -1.16 -9.97 15.35
C GLU A 240 -0.03 -10.91 15.84
N ILE A 241 1.16 -10.82 15.26
CA ILE A 241 2.34 -11.56 15.72
C ILE A 241 2.87 -10.94 17.02
N GLY A 242 2.79 -11.70 18.11
CA GLY A 242 3.54 -11.37 19.33
C GLY A 242 5.04 -11.49 19.09
N SER A 243 5.86 -10.60 19.65
CA SER A 243 7.33 -10.58 19.49
C SER A 243 8.06 -11.89 19.86
N ALA A 244 7.37 -12.88 20.43
CA ALA A 244 7.92 -14.18 20.83
C ALA A 244 7.50 -15.36 19.91
N ALA A 245 6.66 -15.14 18.89
CA ALA A 245 5.96 -16.22 18.19
C ALA A 245 6.67 -16.78 16.94
N LEU A 246 7.75 -16.14 16.46
CA LEU A 246 8.50 -16.63 15.31
C LEU A 246 9.82 -17.29 15.75
N PRO A 247 10.09 -18.54 15.35
CA PRO A 247 11.41 -19.13 15.55
C PRO A 247 12.44 -18.24 14.85
N ARG A 248 13.40 -17.68 15.62
CA ARG A 248 14.53 -16.89 15.08
C ARG A 248 15.39 -17.64 14.05
N ALA A 249 15.10 -18.92 13.78
CA ALA A 249 15.95 -19.84 13.04
C ALA A 249 15.48 -20.17 11.61
N GLU A 250 14.34 -19.65 11.13
CA GLU A 250 13.80 -20.01 9.80
C GLU A 250 13.67 -18.85 8.80
N LEU A 251 14.01 -17.62 9.18
CA LEU A 251 14.17 -16.55 8.20
C LEU A 251 15.54 -16.73 7.51
N PRO A 252 15.59 -16.98 6.20
CA PRO A 252 16.86 -17.14 5.51
C PRO A 252 17.71 -15.89 5.73
N ALA A 253 18.96 -16.11 6.13
CA ALA A 253 19.92 -15.05 6.36
C ALA A 253 20.03 -14.17 5.11
N GLN A 254 20.08 -12.86 5.35
CA GLN A 254 20.25 -11.79 4.36
C GLN A 254 21.13 -12.24 3.18
N SER A 255 20.52 -12.52 2.04
CA SER A 255 21.25 -12.68 0.79
C SER A 255 21.41 -11.32 0.12
N GLY A 256 22.58 -10.71 0.36
CA GLY A 256 23.21 -9.80 -0.59
C GLY A 256 22.88 -8.32 -0.46
N GLY A 257 23.40 -7.67 0.59
CA GLY A 257 23.80 -6.26 0.45
C GLY A 257 24.95 -6.19 -0.57
N LEU A 258 24.66 -5.74 -1.79
CA LEU A 258 25.70 -5.37 -2.74
C LEU A 258 26.33 -4.07 -2.24
N GLU A 259 27.50 -4.20 -1.62
CA GLU A 259 28.42 -3.10 -1.39
C GLU A 259 28.80 -2.49 -2.76
N PHE A 260 28.38 -1.25 -2.98
CA PHE A 260 28.87 -0.45 -4.09
C PHE A 260 30.32 -0.04 -3.76
N GLU A 261 31.29 -0.79 -4.27
CA GLU A 261 32.68 -0.32 -4.35
C GLU A 261 32.74 0.96 -5.19
N GLN A 262 33.03 2.08 -4.52
CA GLN A 262 33.48 3.30 -5.18
C GLN A 262 34.93 3.09 -5.67
N LYS A 263 35.11 2.80 -6.96
CA LYS A 263 36.41 2.97 -7.60
C LYS A 263 36.66 4.46 -7.84
N ALA A 264 37.44 5.07 -6.94
CA ALA A 264 38.12 6.32 -7.21
C ALA A 264 39.35 6.03 -8.08
N GLU A 265 39.27 6.43 -9.34
CA GLU A 265 40.41 6.52 -10.26
C GLU A 265 41.39 7.59 -9.73
N LYS A 266 42.57 7.17 -9.28
CA LYS A 266 43.74 8.04 -9.20
C LYS A 266 44.65 7.73 -10.38
N ALA A 267 44.61 8.61 -11.37
CA ALA A 267 45.68 8.75 -12.34
C ALA A 267 46.90 9.39 -11.64
N ALA A 268 47.98 8.63 -11.51
CA ALA A 268 49.35 9.13 -11.39
C ALA A 268 50.31 7.97 -11.65
N GLY A 269 50.98 8.01 -12.80
CA GLY A 269 51.95 7.03 -13.28
C GLY A 269 52.16 7.19 -14.77
#